data_AF-A0AAV7TNT0-F1
#
_entry.id   AF-A0AAV7TNT0-F1
#
_cell.length_a   1.000
_cell.length_b   1.000
_cell.length_c   1.000
_cell.angle_alpha   90.00
_cell.angle_beta   90.00
_cell.angle_gamma   90.00
#
_symmetry.space_group_name_H-M   'P 1'
#
loop_
_entity.id
_entity.type
_entity.pdbx_description
1 polymer ?
#
loop_
_entity_poly.entity_id
_entity_poly.type
_entity_poly.pdbx_seq_one_letter_code
_entity_poly.pdbx_strand_id
1 'polypeptide(L)'
;MLCGSSGERILGQLRVNTHLHEYLRVIYATPQRTGETQIQKYLNGLQLPRLTAAQLEELEGEVSLEDLGEALSGMATGKAPGPDGLSGKFYHTYSAVLLPQLLEMIHEARGECLLPVHMREALIVMLPKPGKEGCRPKLI
;
A
#
# COMPACT_ATOMS: atom_id res chain seq x y z
N MET A 1 -0.66 -7.60 -22.38
CA MET A 1 -0.23 -6.74 -23.51
C MET A 1 -0.01 -5.35 -22.95
N LEU A 2 1.11 -4.69 -23.27
CA LEU A 2 1.38 -3.30 -22.92
C LEU A 2 1.74 -2.49 -24.16
N CYS A 3 1.55 -1.18 -24.14
CA CYS A 3 2.18 -0.29 -25.11
C CYS A 3 3.41 0.37 -24.48
N GLY A 4 4.56 0.24 -25.14
CA GLY A 4 5.76 0.96 -24.74
C GLY A 4 5.68 2.47 -25.05
N SER A 5 6.70 3.20 -24.64
CA SER A 5 6.78 4.66 -24.82
C SER A 5 6.80 5.10 -26.29
N SER A 6 7.34 4.26 -27.18
CA SER A 6 7.32 4.44 -28.64
C SER A 6 6.03 3.94 -29.32
N GLY A 7 5.05 3.43 -28.57
CA GLY A 7 3.75 2.96 -29.09
C GLY A 7 3.73 1.51 -29.57
N GLU A 8 4.84 0.78 -29.44
CA GLU A 8 4.95 -0.63 -29.77
C GLU A 8 4.14 -1.51 -28.81
N ARG A 9 3.56 -2.60 -29.32
CA ARG A 9 2.83 -3.58 -28.50
C ARG A 9 3.78 -4.61 -27.92
N ILE A 10 3.89 -4.64 -26.60
CA ILE A 10 4.63 -5.63 -25.83
C ILE A 10 3.69 -6.77 -25.46
N LEU A 11 4.04 -7.98 -25.91
CA LEU A 11 3.28 -9.20 -25.73
C LEU A 11 4.11 -10.25 -24.99
N GLY A 12 3.43 -11.13 -24.26
CA GLY A 12 4.05 -12.20 -23.46
C GLY A 12 4.41 -11.76 -22.04
N GLN A 13 4.16 -12.64 -21.07
CA GLN A 13 4.30 -12.35 -19.65
C GLN A 13 5.71 -11.87 -19.28
N LEU A 14 6.74 -12.56 -19.76
CA LEU A 14 8.13 -12.21 -19.45
C LEU A 14 8.47 -10.78 -19.90
N ARG A 15 8.17 -10.45 -21.16
CA ARG A 15 8.47 -9.12 -21.73
C ARG A 15 7.66 -8.01 -21.05
N VAL A 16 6.40 -8.29 -20.73
CA VAL A 16 5.53 -7.38 -19.97
C VAL A 16 6.11 -7.12 -18.58
N ASN A 17 6.49 -8.17 -17.85
CA ASN A 17 7.08 -8.06 -16.51
C ASN A 17 8.41 -7.31 -16.53
N THR A 18 9.30 -7.61 -17.48
CA THR A 18 10.58 -6.91 -17.63
C THR A 18 10.36 -5.42 -17.88
N HIS A 19 9.45 -5.08 -18.80
CA HIS A 19 9.17 -3.67 -19.11
C HIS A 19 8.55 -2.93 -17.91
N LEU A 20 7.62 -3.58 -17.21
CA LEU A 20 6.99 -3.02 -16.01
C LEU A 20 8.01 -2.81 -14.89
N HIS A 21 8.87 -3.80 -14.66
CA HIS A 21 9.95 -3.71 -13.67
C HIS A 21 10.87 -2.52 -13.96
N GLU A 22 11.36 -2.38 -15.19
CA GLU A 22 12.22 -1.24 -15.56
C GLU A 22 11.49 0.09 -15.41
N TYR A 23 10.23 0.17 -15.83
CA TYR A 23 9.43 1.38 -15.67
C TYR A 23 9.28 1.77 -14.20
N LEU A 24 8.84 0.84 -13.35
CA LEU A 24 8.68 1.03 -11.90
C LEU A 24 10.01 1.40 -11.25
N ARG A 25 11.09 0.69 -11.58
CA ARG A 25 12.44 0.97 -11.07
C ARG A 25 12.85 2.40 -11.34
N VAL A 26 12.55 2.95 -12.52
CA VAL A 26 12.89 4.33 -12.86
C VAL A 26 12.01 5.34 -12.10
N ILE A 27 10.69 5.14 -12.02
CA ILE A 27 9.80 6.14 -11.37
C ILE A 27 9.88 6.12 -9.84
N TYR A 28 10.24 4.98 -9.26
CA TYR A 28 10.48 4.82 -7.81
C TYR A 28 11.95 4.87 -7.44
N ALA A 29 12.86 5.05 -8.41
CA ALA A 29 14.24 5.41 -8.09
C ALA A 29 14.20 6.74 -7.34
N THR A 30 14.92 6.82 -6.22
CA THR A 30 15.03 8.05 -5.45
C THR A 30 15.57 9.17 -6.36
N PRO A 31 14.81 10.24 -6.61
CA PRO A 31 15.32 11.37 -7.38
C PRO A 31 16.44 12.08 -6.59
N GLN A 32 17.10 13.07 -7.23
CA GLN A 32 18.09 13.93 -6.59
C GLN A 32 17.57 14.43 -5.24
N ARG A 33 18.32 14.17 -4.18
CA ARG A 33 17.96 14.56 -2.81
C ARG A 33 17.81 16.07 -2.76
N THR A 34 16.58 16.56 -2.58
CA THR A 34 16.36 17.91 -2.07
C THR A 34 17.15 18.03 -0.77
N GLY A 35 18.02 19.04 -0.66
CA GLY A 35 18.88 19.16 0.52
C GLY A 35 18.03 19.29 1.78
N GLU A 36 18.44 18.66 2.88
CA GLU A 36 17.70 18.67 4.16
C GLU A 36 17.30 20.10 4.58
N THR A 37 18.18 21.08 4.33
CA THR A 37 17.91 22.50 4.60
C THR A 37 16.73 23.07 3.82
N GLN A 38 16.55 22.65 2.55
CA GLN A 38 15.43 23.11 1.72
C GLN A 38 14.12 22.47 2.17
N ILE A 39 14.16 21.19 2.55
CA ILE A 39 13.02 20.48 3.14
C ILE A 39 12.61 21.15 4.45
N GLN A 40 13.57 21.38 5.35
CA GLN A 40 13.31 22.00 6.64
C GLN A 40 12.77 23.43 6.49
N LYS A 41 13.30 24.22 5.54
CA LYS A 41 12.80 25.56 5.24
C LYS A 41 11.35 25.53 4.78
N TYR A 42 10.99 24.59 3.92
CA TYR A 42 9.62 24.40 3.46
C TYR A 42 8.70 24.00 4.62
N LEU A 43 9.05 22.96 5.38
CA LEU A 43 8.25 22.44 6.49
C LEU A 43 8.07 23.46 7.61
N ASN A 44 9.12 24.21 7.96
CA ASN A 44 9.05 25.27 8.97
C ASN A 44 8.17 26.45 8.55
N GLY A 45 7.96 26.63 7.24
CA GLY A 45 7.05 27.64 6.70
C GLY A 45 5.57 27.25 6.78
N LEU A 46 5.26 25.98 7.05
CA LEU A 46 3.89 25.48 7.16
C LEU A 46 3.37 25.62 8.60
N GLN A 47 2.17 26.17 8.75
CA GLN A 47 1.45 26.15 10.03
C GLN A 47 0.61 24.87 10.10
N LEU A 48 1.27 23.76 10.47
CA LEU A 48 0.59 22.48 10.65
C LEU A 48 0.07 22.33 12.09
N PRO A 49 -1.13 21.75 12.29
CA PRO A 49 -1.58 21.38 13.62
C PRO A 49 -0.57 20.40 14.24
N ARG A 50 -0.26 20.60 15.52
CA ARG A 50 0.61 19.71 16.29
C ARG A 50 -0.23 18.87 17.22
N LEU A 51 0.12 17.59 17.32
CA LEU A 51 -0.48 16.69 18.29
C LEU A 51 -0.13 17.14 19.71
N THR A 52 -1.08 16.99 20.62
CA THR A 52 -0.81 17.11 22.05
C THR A 52 -0.05 15.89 22.55
N ALA A 53 0.58 15.99 23.74
CA ALA A 53 1.29 14.86 24.34
C ALA A 53 0.37 13.64 24.54
N ALA A 54 -0.88 13.87 24.96
CA ALA A 54 -1.86 12.81 25.15
C ALA A 54 -2.22 12.10 23.83
N GLN A 55 -2.41 12.85 22.75
CA GLN A 55 -2.68 12.26 21.43
C GLN A 55 -1.48 11.48 20.89
N LEU A 56 -0.26 11.95 21.17
CA LEU A 56 0.95 11.24 20.77
C LEU A 56 1.06 9.91 21.52
N GLU A 57 0.84 9.92 22.84
CA GLU A 57 0.86 8.71 23.67
C GLU A 57 -0.21 7.70 23.24
N GLU A 58 -1.41 8.17 22.90
CA GLU A 58 -2.49 7.34 22.36
C GLU A 58 -2.10 6.68 21.03
N LEU A 59 -1.57 7.46 20.08
CA LEU A 59 -1.18 6.96 18.75
C LEU A 59 0.06 6.06 18.79
N GLU A 60 0.97 6.29 19.73
CA GLU A 60 2.16 5.46 19.95
C GLU A 60 1.88 4.24 20.85
N GLY A 61 0.68 4.14 21.43
CA GLY A 61 0.22 3.02 22.23
C GLY A 61 0.25 1.68 21.49
N GLU A 62 0.12 0.58 22.22
CA GLU A 62 -0.04 -0.74 21.62
C GLU A 62 -1.40 -0.85 20.92
N VAL A 63 -1.41 -1.51 19.75
CA VAL A 63 -2.67 -1.84 19.07
C VAL A 63 -3.44 -2.83 19.95
N SER A 64 -4.76 -2.64 20.08
CA SER A 64 -5.64 -3.51 20.84
C SER A 64 -6.59 -4.33 19.95
N LEU A 65 -7.31 -5.29 20.53
CA LEU A 65 -8.37 -6.02 19.82
C LEU A 65 -9.54 -5.10 19.44
N GLU A 66 -9.81 -4.06 20.22
CA GLU A 66 -10.86 -3.08 19.95
C GLU A 66 -10.50 -2.28 18.70
N ASP A 67 -9.28 -1.75 18.61
CA ASP A 67 -8.78 -1.03 17.43
C ASP A 67 -8.90 -1.87 16.16
N LEU A 68 -8.52 -3.15 16.23
CA LEU A 68 -8.64 -4.07 15.10
C LEU A 68 -10.08 -4.39 14.76
N GLY A 69 -10.95 -4.55 15.76
CA GLY A 69 -12.38 -4.74 15.59
C GLY A 69 -13.02 -3.56 14.88
N GLU A 70 -12.69 -2.33 15.29
CA GLU A 70 -13.15 -1.10 14.66
C GLU A 70 -12.64 -0.96 13.22
N ALA A 71 -11.34 -1.17 13.00
CA ALA A 71 -10.73 -1.12 11.67
C ALA A 71 -11.38 -2.16 10.73
N LEU A 72 -11.64 -3.36 11.24
CA LEU A 72 -12.30 -4.41 10.49
C LEU A 72 -13.74 -4.03 10.16
N SER A 73 -14.48 -3.44 11.12
CA SER A 73 -15.86 -3.00 10.92
C SER A 73 -15.99 -1.96 9.82
N GLY A 74 -15.01 -1.06 9.70
CA GLY A 74 -14.95 -0.02 8.67
C GLY A 74 -14.53 -0.54 7.28
N MET A 75 -14.07 -1.79 7.18
CA MET A 75 -13.55 -2.33 5.92
C MET A 75 -14.68 -2.65 4.92
N ALA A 76 -14.52 -2.18 3.69
CA ALA A 76 -15.48 -2.42 2.61
C ALA A 76 -15.50 -3.90 2.16
N THR A 77 -16.69 -4.50 2.10
CA THR A 77 -16.86 -5.93 1.78
C THR A 77 -16.95 -6.25 0.28
N GLY A 78 -17.21 -5.24 -0.56
CA GLY A 78 -17.39 -5.39 -2.02
C GLY A 78 -16.15 -5.10 -2.87
N LYS A 79 -14.95 -5.14 -2.27
CA LYS A 79 -13.69 -4.89 -2.98
C LYS A 79 -13.09 -6.20 -3.48
N ALA A 80 -12.27 -6.10 -4.53
CA ALA A 80 -11.51 -7.25 -5.01
C ALA A 80 -10.56 -7.76 -3.91
N PRO A 81 -10.43 -9.08 -3.73
CA PRO A 81 -9.50 -9.64 -2.76
C PRO A 81 -8.04 -9.36 -3.15
N GLY A 82 -7.16 -9.45 -2.16
CA GLY A 82 -5.72 -9.39 -2.40
C GLY A 82 -5.17 -10.65 -3.09
N PRO A 83 -3.84 -10.78 -3.18
CA PRO A 83 -3.17 -11.97 -3.71
C PRO A 83 -3.54 -13.28 -2.97
N ASP A 84 -3.99 -13.16 -1.72
CA ASP A 84 -4.45 -14.26 -0.86
C ASP A 84 -5.85 -14.80 -1.23
N GLY A 85 -6.61 -14.08 -2.06
CA GLY A 85 -7.97 -14.45 -2.44
C GLY A 85 -9.02 -14.21 -1.35
N LEU A 86 -8.66 -13.61 -0.22
CA LEU A 86 -9.58 -13.37 0.89
C LEU A 86 -10.28 -12.01 0.72
N SER A 87 -11.61 -12.04 0.58
CA SER A 87 -12.40 -10.81 0.45
C SER A 87 -12.64 -10.14 1.80
N GLY A 88 -13.00 -8.86 1.82
CA GLY A 88 -13.38 -8.19 3.07
C GLY A 88 -14.47 -8.94 3.85
N LYS A 89 -15.43 -9.56 3.15
CA LYS A 89 -16.48 -10.38 3.76
C LYS A 89 -15.92 -11.59 4.53
N PHE A 90 -14.82 -12.18 4.07
CA PHE A 90 -14.16 -13.28 4.79
C PHE A 90 -13.73 -12.82 6.19
N TYR A 91 -12.99 -11.72 6.27
CA TYR A 91 -12.50 -11.20 7.55
C TYR A 91 -13.64 -10.81 8.49
N HIS A 92 -14.70 -10.19 7.97
CA HIS A 92 -15.91 -9.90 8.76
C HIS A 92 -16.56 -11.17 9.32
N THR A 93 -16.68 -12.23 8.50
CA THR A 93 -17.36 -13.47 8.87
C THR A 93 -16.59 -14.24 9.95
N TYR A 94 -15.26 -14.23 9.88
CA TYR A 94 -14.38 -15.00 10.77
C TYR A 94 -13.65 -14.12 11.80
N SER A 95 -14.12 -12.89 12.02
CA SER A 95 -13.46 -11.88 12.87
C SER A 95 -13.11 -12.41 14.26
N ALA A 96 -14.04 -13.08 14.92
CA ALA A 96 -13.85 -13.65 16.26
C ALA A 96 -12.68 -14.66 16.33
N VAL A 97 -12.39 -15.34 15.22
CA VAL A 97 -11.32 -16.34 15.12
C VAL A 97 -10.03 -15.74 14.58
N LEU A 98 -10.07 -14.58 13.91
CA LEU A 98 -8.89 -13.98 13.25
C LEU A 98 -8.25 -12.85 14.07
N LEU A 99 -9.05 -12.06 14.80
CA LEU A 99 -8.55 -10.87 15.50
C LEU A 99 -7.41 -11.16 16.48
N PRO A 100 -7.44 -12.22 17.31
CA PRO A 100 -6.33 -12.53 18.22
C PRO A 100 -5.01 -12.80 17.50
N GLN A 101 -5.05 -13.54 16.39
CA GLN A 101 -3.88 -13.95 15.60
C GLN A 101 -3.35 -12.77 14.78
N LEU A 102 -4.23 -11.91 14.28
CA LEU A 102 -3.84 -10.67 13.62
C LEU A 102 -3.16 -9.72 14.60
N LEU A 103 -3.65 -9.64 15.84
CA LEU A 103 -3.04 -8.81 16.87
C LEU A 103 -1.62 -9.27 17.21
N GLU A 104 -1.45 -10.57 17.47
CA GLU A 104 -0.13 -11.16 17.76
C GLU A 104 0.85 -10.91 16.61
N MET A 105 0.42 -11.10 15.36
CA MET A 105 1.23 -10.81 14.18
C MET A 105 1.63 -9.33 14.07
N ILE A 106 0.72 -8.40 14.40
CA ILE A 106 1.01 -6.95 14.36
C ILE A 106 2.03 -6.58 15.44
N HIS A 107 1.91 -7.15 16.64
CA HIS A 107 2.88 -6.93 17.72
C HIS A 107 4.27 -7.47 17.35
N GLU A 108 4.33 -8.68 16.78
CA GLU A 108 5.59 -9.25 16.27
C GLU A 108 6.19 -8.36 15.16
N ALA A 109 5.39 -7.97 14.17
CA ALA A 109 5.84 -7.12 13.08
C ALA A 109 6.33 -5.74 13.55
N ARG A 110 5.71 -5.18 14.59
CA ARG A 110 6.15 -3.93 15.23
C ARG A 110 7.48 -4.12 15.96
N GLY A 111 7.63 -5.21 16.73
CA GLY A 111 8.86 -5.53 17.44
C GLY A 111 10.05 -5.75 16.51
N GLU A 112 9.86 -6.54 15.47
CA GLU A 112 10.90 -6.87 14.47
C GLU A 112 11.06 -5.80 13.37
N CYS A 113 10.18 -4.80 13.35
CA CYS A 113 10.06 -3.81 12.28
C CYS A 113 9.93 -4.46 10.88
N LEU A 114 9.28 -5.64 10.81
CA LEU A 114 9.19 -6.45 9.62
C LEU A 114 7.86 -7.19 9.54
N LEU A 115 7.07 -6.91 8.50
CA LEU A 115 5.82 -7.62 8.21
C LEU A 115 6.08 -9.06 7.76
N PRO A 116 5.13 -10.00 7.93
CA PRO A 116 5.25 -11.35 7.39
C PRO A 116 5.51 -11.39 5.88
N VAL A 117 6.21 -12.43 5.39
CA VAL A 117 6.62 -12.54 3.96
C VAL A 117 5.46 -12.33 2.99
N HIS A 118 4.33 -13.00 3.24
CA HIS A 118 3.15 -12.95 2.39
C HIS A 118 2.47 -11.56 2.36
N MET A 119 2.65 -10.74 3.41
CA MET A 119 2.17 -9.35 3.46
C MET A 119 3.11 -8.36 2.76
N ARG A 120 4.30 -8.79 2.37
CA ARG A 120 5.27 -7.99 1.60
C ARG A 120 5.19 -8.26 0.09
N GLU A 121 4.30 -9.14 -0.33
CA GLU A 121 4.04 -9.45 -1.74
C GLU A 121 2.95 -8.53 -2.31
N ALA A 122 3.09 -8.17 -3.59
CA ALA A 122 2.13 -7.33 -4.29
C ALA A 122 1.71 -7.95 -5.62
N LEU A 123 0.40 -7.97 -5.89
CA LEU A 123 -0.16 -8.29 -7.20
C LEU A 123 -0.42 -7.01 -7.97
N ILE A 124 0.34 -6.79 -9.05
CA ILE A 124 0.15 -5.62 -9.90
C ILE A 124 -0.79 -5.98 -11.06
N VAL A 125 -1.96 -5.34 -11.09
CA VAL A 125 -2.96 -5.47 -12.15
C VAL A 125 -3.08 -4.16 -12.91
N MET A 126 -3.02 -4.23 -14.24
CA MET A 126 -3.10 -3.05 -15.10
C MET A 126 -4.53 -2.86 -15.61
N LEU A 127 -5.18 -1.79 -15.16
CA LEU A 127 -6.55 -1.46 -15.54
C LEU A 127 -6.58 -0.38 -16.64
N PRO A 128 -7.28 -0.61 -17.77
CA PRO A 128 -7.47 0.42 -18.78
C PRO A 128 -8.40 1.52 -18.24
N LYS A 129 -8.06 2.79 -18.49
CA LYS A 129 -8.94 3.92 -18.13
C LYS A 129 -9.97 4.16 -19.24
N PRO A 130 -11.25 4.41 -18.90
CA PRO A 130 -12.29 4.73 -19.89
C PRO A 130 -11.95 6.05 -20.62
N GLY A 131 -12.32 6.14 -21.90
CA GLY A 131 -12.13 7.35 -22.72
C GLY A 131 -10.68 7.63 -23.15
N LYS A 132 -9.74 6.71 -22.90
CA LYS A 132 -8.39 6.76 -23.45
C LYS A 132 -8.21 5.68 -24.49
N GLU A 133 -8.15 6.11 -25.75
CA GLU A 133 -7.72 5.29 -26.88
C GLU A 133 -6.24 4.93 -26.69
N GLY A 134 -5.95 3.69 -26.29
CA GLY A 134 -4.59 3.15 -26.23
C GLY A 134 -4.29 2.30 -25.01
N CYS A 135 -3.41 1.31 -25.21
CA CYS A 135 -2.89 0.36 -24.21
C CYS A 135 -1.87 1.02 -23.25
N ARG A 136 -2.14 2.25 -22.79
CA ARG A 136 -1.34 2.95 -21.77
C ARG A 136 -2.05 2.87 -20.42
N PRO A 137 -1.95 1.74 -19.70
CA PRO A 137 -2.45 1.66 -18.34
C PRO A 137 -1.74 2.71 -17.47
N LYS A 138 -2.49 3.31 -16.54
CA LYS A 138 -1.89 4.00 -15.41
C LYS A 138 -1.89 3.01 -14.25
N LEU A 139 -0.78 2.92 -13.53
CA LEU A 139 -0.75 2.26 -12.24
C LEU A 139 -1.71 3.02 -11.31
N ILE A 140 -2.56 2.26 -10.62
CA ILE A 140 -3.35 2.75 -9.50
C ILE A 140 -2.64 2.23 -8.26
#